data_AF-M2SUK9-F1
#
_entry.id   AF-M2SUK9-F1
#
_cell.length_a   1.000
_cell.length_b   1.000
_cell.length_c   1.000
_cell.angle_alpha   90.00
_cell.angle_beta   90.00
_cell.angle_gamma   90.00
#
_symmetry.space_group_name_H-M   'P 1'
#
loop_
_entity.id
_entity.type
_entity.pdbx_description
1 polymer ?
#
loop_
_entity_poly.entity_id
_entity_poly.type
_entity_poly.pdbx_seq_one_letter_code
_entity_poly.pdbx_strand_id
1 'polypeptide(L)'
;MNLGGREWVTFIAGINAAGWSIPPFLIFTGKHYLSAWYEEAEIPRDWVIVVSDNGWTNNELGVAWIKHFDAHTKTRVPLDVGCFSPLKRAYSREVESLIRYHINHITKLEFLPAFKVAFD
;
A
#
# COMPACT_ATOMS: atom_id res chain seq x y z
N MET A 1 5.10 -16.82 15.42
CA MET A 1 5.22 -16.71 13.95
C MET A 1 4.44 -17.83 13.33
N ASN A 2 3.41 -17.53 12.54
CA ASN A 2 2.62 -18.55 11.84
C ASN A 2 3.35 -18.84 10.51
N LEU A 3 4.14 -19.92 10.46
CA LEU A 3 5.11 -20.20 9.37
C LEU A 3 4.49 -20.88 8.14
N GLY A 4 3.23 -20.61 7.81
CA GLY A 4 2.58 -21.27 6.66
C GLY A 4 1.24 -20.72 6.18
N GLY A 5 0.81 -19.55 6.68
CA GLY A 5 -0.42 -18.90 6.21
C GLY A 5 -0.11 -17.78 5.21
N ARG A 6 -0.88 -17.68 4.13
CA ARG A 6 -0.87 -16.45 3.31
C ARG A 6 -1.47 -15.32 4.13
N GLU A 7 -0.72 -14.26 4.31
CA GLU A 7 -1.18 -13.03 4.94
C GLU A 7 -1.36 -11.96 3.86
N TRP A 8 -2.38 -11.12 4.02
CA TRP A 8 -2.72 -10.08 3.05
C TRP A 8 -2.21 -8.72 3.53
N VAL A 9 -1.78 -7.89 2.59
CA VAL A 9 -1.60 -6.46 2.81
C VAL A 9 -2.67 -5.75 1.99
N THR A 10 -3.49 -4.93 2.65
CA THR A 10 -4.45 -4.08 1.93
C THR A 10 -3.77 -2.77 1.56
N PHE A 11 -3.84 -2.41 0.29
CA PHE A 11 -3.34 -1.16 -0.25
C PHE A 11 -4.50 -0.29 -0.70
N ILE A 12 -4.56 0.94 -0.21
CA ILE A 12 -5.55 1.94 -0.61
C ILE A 12 -4.81 3.15 -1.19
N ALA A 13 -5.10 3.48 -2.45
CA ALA A 13 -4.53 4.62 -3.17
C ALA A 13 -5.61 5.51 -3.79
N GLY A 14 -5.28 6.79 -3.91
CA GLY A 14 -6.01 7.77 -4.71
C GLY A 14 -5.14 8.24 -5.86
N ILE A 15 -5.62 8.11 -7.09
CA ILE A 15 -4.93 8.54 -8.31
C ILE A 15 -5.90 9.34 -9.18
N ASN A 16 -5.45 10.42 -9.78
CA ASN A 16 -6.25 11.22 -10.72
C ASN A 16 -5.96 10.85 -12.19
N ALA A 17 -6.78 11.36 -13.11
CA ALA A 17 -6.62 11.12 -14.55
C ALA A 17 -5.28 11.62 -15.14
N ALA A 18 -4.59 12.54 -14.45
CA ALA A 18 -3.27 13.03 -14.85
C ALA A 18 -2.12 12.09 -14.42
N GLY A 19 -2.44 10.95 -13.79
CA GLY A 19 -1.46 9.97 -13.32
C GLY A 19 -0.77 10.34 -12.01
N TRP A 20 -1.24 11.37 -11.30
CA TRP A 20 -0.73 11.71 -9.99
C TRP A 20 -1.41 10.89 -8.89
N SER A 21 -0.63 10.36 -7.96
CA SER A 21 -1.08 9.61 -6.78
C SER A 21 -0.86 10.38 -5.47
N ILE A 22 -1.74 10.17 -4.50
CA ILE A 22 -1.46 10.51 -3.09
C ILE A 22 -0.50 9.47 -2.48
N PRO A 23 0.21 9.78 -1.39
CA PRO A 23 0.95 8.79 -0.61
C PRO A 23 0.04 7.60 -0.22
N PRO A 24 0.55 6.37 -0.28
CA PRO A 24 -0.24 5.17 -0.08
C PRO A 24 -0.68 4.98 1.37
N PHE A 25 -1.81 4.29 1.55
CA PHE A 25 -2.31 3.84 2.84
C PHE A 25 -2.28 2.30 2.87
N LEU A 26 -1.38 1.74 3.67
CA LEU A 26 -1.09 0.31 3.74
C LEU A 26 -1.59 -0.27 5.07
N ILE A 27 -2.35 -1.36 5.01
CA ILE A 27 -2.88 -2.07 6.17
C ILE A 27 -2.27 -3.47 6.17
N PHE A 28 -1.45 -3.77 7.17
CA PHE A 28 -0.85 -5.09 7.38
C PHE A 28 -1.68 -5.91 8.35
N THR A 29 -1.81 -7.21 8.09
CA THR A 29 -2.29 -8.14 9.12
C THR A 29 -1.35 -8.11 10.33
N GLY A 30 -1.85 -7.96 11.55
CA GLY A 30 -1.02 -8.06 12.76
C GLY A 30 -1.57 -7.26 13.94
N LYS A 31 -0.95 -7.46 15.11
CA LYS A 31 -1.30 -6.78 16.36
C LYS A 31 -0.35 -5.63 16.73
N HIS A 32 0.84 -5.62 16.13
CA HIS A 32 1.89 -4.65 16.43
C HIS A 32 2.60 -4.22 15.15
N TYR A 33 3.04 -2.97 15.14
CA TYR A 33 3.97 -2.45 14.15
C TYR A 33 5.29 -3.21 14.23
N LEU A 34 5.88 -3.54 13.08
CA LEU A 34 7.26 -4.03 13.00
C LEU A 34 8.17 -2.81 12.85
N SER A 35 8.98 -2.50 13.86
CA SER A 35 9.89 -1.33 13.85
C SER A 35 10.88 -1.35 12.68
N ALA A 36 11.30 -2.55 12.26
CA ALA A 36 12.17 -2.78 11.10
C ALA A 36 11.66 -2.11 9.81
N TRP A 37 10.34 -1.92 9.65
CA TRP A 37 9.77 -1.24 8.49
C TRP A 37 10.25 0.21 8.33
N TYR A 38 10.50 0.91 9.43
CA TYR A 38 10.93 2.30 9.39
C TYR A 38 12.46 2.43 9.43
N GLU A 39 13.16 1.42 9.94
CA GLU A 39 14.62 1.41 10.09
C GLU A 39 15.34 0.92 8.83
N GLU A 40 14.77 -0.05 8.11
CA GLU A 40 15.47 -0.75 7.01
C GLU A 40 15.04 -0.31 5.60
N ALA A 41 13.80 0.15 5.43
CA ALA A 41 13.21 0.37 4.11
C ALA A 41 13.21 1.84 3.64
N GLU A 42 13.72 2.78 4.46
CA GLU A 42 13.72 4.22 4.19
C GLU A 42 12.35 4.74 3.68
N ILE A 43 11.26 4.32 4.31
CA ILE A 43 9.91 4.61 3.81
C ILE A 43 9.60 6.11 3.95
N PRO A 44 9.02 6.76 2.93
CA PRO A 44 8.61 8.16 3.06
C PRO A 44 7.64 8.37 4.23
N ARG A 45 7.83 9.47 4.97
CA ARG A 45 7.10 9.73 6.23
C ARG A 45 5.62 10.06 6.05
N ASP A 46 5.23 10.43 4.84
CA ASP A 46 3.86 10.74 4.44
C ASP A 46 3.08 9.48 4.03
N TRP A 47 3.73 8.32 3.93
CA TRP A 47 3.06 7.04 3.79
C TRP A 47 2.40 6.65 5.11
N VAL A 48 1.16 6.16 5.01
CA VAL A 48 0.46 5.64 6.19
C VAL A 48 0.59 4.13 6.19
N ILE A 49 1.23 3.60 7.23
CA ILE A 49 1.29 2.17 7.51
C ILE A 49 0.53 1.94 8.80
N VAL A 50 -0.43 1.04 8.79
CA VAL A 50 -1.24 0.64 9.95
C VAL A 50 -1.39 -0.87 10.00
N VAL A 51 -1.83 -1.38 11.14
CA VAL A 51 -2.09 -2.82 11.34
C VAL A 51 -3.56 -3.07 11.65
N SER A 52 -4.10 -4.20 11.17
CA SER A 52 -5.40 -4.73 11.60
C SER A 52 -5.30 -6.23 11.82
N ASP A 53 -6.18 -6.80 12.66
CA ASP A 53 -6.10 -8.22 13.04
C ASP A 53 -6.17 -9.18 11.84
N ASN A 54 -6.83 -8.78 10.76
CA ASN A 54 -7.05 -9.60 9.57
C ASN A 54 -6.49 -8.98 8.27
N GLY A 55 -5.83 -7.82 8.34
CA GLY A 55 -5.30 -7.10 7.18
C GLY A 55 -6.36 -6.40 6.33
N TRP A 56 -7.64 -6.44 6.71
CA TRP A 56 -8.72 -5.72 6.02
C TRP A 56 -8.95 -4.34 6.64
N THR A 57 -9.61 -3.47 5.88
CA THR A 57 -10.12 -2.18 6.37
C THR A 57 -11.34 -2.36 7.28
N ASN A 58 -11.57 -1.40 8.17
CA ASN A 58 -12.75 -1.29 9.02
C ASN A 58 -13.23 0.17 9.03
N ASN A 59 -14.25 0.49 9.84
CA ASN A 59 -14.83 1.84 9.85
C ASN A 59 -13.82 2.90 10.31
N GLU A 60 -13.03 2.60 11.34
CA GLU A 60 -12.03 3.51 11.89
C GLU A 60 -10.91 3.78 10.88
N LEU A 61 -10.40 2.71 10.25
CA LEU A 61 -9.39 2.80 9.19
C LEU A 61 -9.92 3.47 7.93
N GLY A 62 -11.19 3.25 7.59
CA GLY A 62 -11.87 3.94 6.51
C GLY A 62 -11.95 5.46 6.74
N VAL A 63 -12.32 5.88 7.95
CA VAL A 63 -12.32 7.31 8.32
C VAL A 63 -10.90 7.89 8.32
N ALA A 64 -9.92 7.13 8.81
CA ALA A 64 -8.51 7.55 8.76
C ALA A 64 -8.04 7.74 7.31
N TRP A 65 -8.41 6.83 6.41
CA TRP A 65 -8.12 6.97 4.99
C TRP A 65 -8.79 8.20 4.36
N ILE A 66 -10.06 8.49 4.67
CA ILE A 66 -10.75 9.68 4.16
C ILE A 66 -10.04 10.96 4.60
N LYS A 67 -9.60 11.04 5.86
CA LYS A 67 -8.84 12.18 6.37
C LYS A 67 -7.48 12.33 5.68
N HIS A 68 -6.78 11.21 5.46
CA HIS A 68 -5.54 11.16 4.71
C HIS A 68 -5.74 11.64 3.27
N PHE A 69 -6.78 11.14 2.61
CA PHE A 69 -7.15 11.53 1.26
C PHE A 69 -7.44 13.04 1.18
N ASP A 70 -8.33 13.57 2.03
CA ASP A 70 -8.64 15.00 2.08
C ASP A 70 -7.37 15.83 2.27
N ALA A 71 -6.52 15.48 3.25
CA ALA A 71 -5.28 16.20 3.51
C ALA A 71 -4.36 16.30 2.29
N HIS A 72 -4.29 15.25 1.46
CA HIS A 72 -3.43 15.21 0.27
C HIS A 72 -4.09 15.73 -1.00
N THR A 73 -5.43 15.80 -1.06
CA THR A 73 -6.16 16.30 -2.24
C THR A 73 -6.73 17.70 -2.08
N LYS A 74 -6.75 18.28 -0.87
CA LYS A 74 -7.42 19.56 -0.57
C LYS A 74 -7.04 20.73 -1.46
N THR A 75 -5.81 20.77 -1.94
CA THR A 75 -5.29 21.84 -2.81
C THR A 75 -5.56 21.59 -4.30
N ARG A 76 -6.26 20.50 -4.65
CA ARG A 76 -6.49 20.06 -6.03
C ARG A 76 -8.00 19.94 -6.29
N VAL A 77 -8.52 20.72 -7.24
CA VAL A 77 -9.96 20.83 -7.59
C VAL A 77 -10.23 20.12 -8.93
N PRO A 78 -11.48 19.65 -9.21
CA PRO A 78 -12.17 18.55 -8.55
C PRO A 78 -11.70 17.18 -9.07
N LEU A 79 -11.85 16.16 -8.22
CA LEU A 79 -11.53 14.77 -8.48
C LEU A 79 -12.37 14.19 -9.61
N ASP A 80 -11.79 14.03 -10.79
CA ASP A 80 -12.28 13.02 -11.73
C ASP A 80 -11.84 11.65 -11.20
N VAL A 81 -12.79 10.96 -10.55
CA VAL A 81 -12.58 9.64 -9.95
C VAL A 81 -12.63 8.61 -11.08
N GLY A 82 -11.50 8.42 -11.75
CA GLY A 82 -11.40 7.43 -12.80
C GLY A 82 -9.98 7.27 -13.32
N CYS A 83 -9.29 6.22 -12.88
CA CYS A 83 -8.46 5.33 -13.71
C CYS A 83 -7.69 4.31 -12.85
N PHE A 84 -8.41 3.32 -12.29
CA PHE A 84 -7.78 2.17 -11.63
C PHE A 84 -7.10 1.21 -12.62
N SER A 85 -7.48 1.25 -13.89
CA SER A 85 -7.04 0.29 -14.93
C SER A 85 -5.53 0.38 -15.24
N PRO A 86 -4.94 1.58 -15.45
CA PRO A 86 -3.50 1.71 -15.70
C PRO A 86 -2.65 1.27 -14.50
N LEU A 87 -3.00 1.71 -13.28
CA LEU A 87 -2.30 1.30 -12.06
C LEU A 87 -2.39 -0.21 -11.84
N LYS A 88 -3.60 -0.78 -11.89
CA LYS A 88 -3.82 -2.22 -11.74
C LYS A 88 -2.98 -3.00 -12.76
N ARG A 89 -2.84 -2.50 -13.98
CA ARG A 89 -2.02 -3.13 -15.03
C ARG A 89 -0.52 -3.03 -14.75
N ALA A 90 -0.01 -1.88 -14.30
CA ALA A 90 1.39 -1.71 -13.94
C ALA A 90 1.77 -2.62 -12.76
N TYR A 91 0.98 -2.59 -11.69
CA TYR A 91 1.19 -3.45 -10.52
C TYR A 91 1.11 -4.94 -10.88
N SER A 92 0.13 -5.35 -11.70
CA SER A 92 0.04 -6.74 -12.17
C SER A 92 1.29 -7.18 -12.93
N ARG A 93 1.90 -6.30 -13.73
CA ARG A 93 3.13 -6.61 -14.47
C ARG A 93 4.33 -6.79 -13.56
N GLU A 94 4.45 -5.97 -12.51
CA GLU A 94 5.51 -6.12 -11.51
C GLU A 94 5.34 -7.39 -10.69
N VAL A 95 4.11 -7.68 -10.24
CA VAL A 95 3.80 -8.96 -9.56
C VAL A 95 4.11 -10.15 -10.46
N GLU A 96 3.72 -10.12 -11.74
CA GLU A 96 4.07 -11.16 -12.70
C GLU A 96 5.59 -11.25 -12.94
N SER A 97 6.32 -10.14 -12.88
CA SER A 97 7.78 -10.12 -12.97
C SER A 97 8.40 -10.88 -11.81
N LEU A 98 7.99 -10.55 -10.57
CA LEU A 98 8.42 -11.24 -9.35
C LEU A 98 8.12 -12.74 -9.39
N ILE A 99 6.93 -13.11 -9.88
CA ILE A 99 6.54 -14.52 -10.08
C ILE A 99 7.43 -15.21 -11.13
N ARG A 100 7.73 -14.56 -12.26
CA ARG A 100 8.62 -15.10 -13.31
C ARG A 100 10.05 -15.34 -12.79
N TYR A 101 10.52 -14.52 -11.85
CA TYR A 101 11.80 -14.72 -11.16
C TYR A 101 11.75 -15.72 -9.99
N HIS A 102 10.70 -16.56 -9.90
CA HIS A 102 10.52 -17.58 -8.84
C HIS A 102 10.41 -17.04 -7.40
N ILE A 103 10.10 -15.75 -7.22
CA ILE A 103 9.75 -15.18 -5.92
C ILE A 103 8.28 -15.53 -5.63
N ASN A 104 8.05 -16.74 -5.14
CA ASN A 104 6.71 -17.25 -4.81
C ASN A 104 6.26 -16.95 -3.38
N HIS A 105 7.13 -16.32 -2.60
CA HIS A 105 6.90 -15.93 -1.23
C HIS A 105 7.64 -14.61 -0.99
N ILE A 106 6.92 -13.59 -0.55
CA ILE A 106 7.48 -12.34 -0.07
C ILE A 106 7.06 -12.19 1.39
N THR A 107 8.03 -12.02 2.28
CA THR A 107 7.74 -11.75 3.69
C THR A 107 7.26 -10.31 3.86
N LYS A 108 6.62 -9.99 5.00
CA LYS A 108 6.24 -8.61 5.32
C LYS A 108 7.42 -7.64 5.37
N LEU A 109 8.62 -8.13 5.67
CA LEU A 109 9.83 -7.33 5.71
C LEU A 109 10.30 -7.00 4.29
N GLU A 110 10.19 -7.95 3.36
CA GLU A 110 10.57 -7.77 1.96
C GLU A 110 9.53 -6.97 1.15
N PHE A 111 8.26 -7.02 1.57
CA PHE A 111 7.17 -6.37 0.86
C PHE A 111 7.34 -4.85 0.77
N LEU A 112 7.65 -4.16 1.88
CA LEU A 112 7.73 -2.70 1.89
C LEU A 112 8.86 -2.14 1.02
N PRO A 113 10.11 -2.66 1.09
CA PRO A 113 11.17 -2.30 0.15
C PRO A 113 10.76 -2.53 -1.31
N ALA A 114 10.20 -3.70 -1.64
CA ALA A 114 9.80 -4.02 -3.02
C ALA A 114 8.66 -3.12 -3.52
N PHE A 115 7.67 -2.86 -2.66
CA PHE A 115 6.53 -2.00 -2.98
C PHE A 115 6.97 -0.54 -3.18
N LYS A 116 7.90 -0.04 -2.35
CA LYS A 116 8.51 1.29 -2.53
C LYS A 116 9.12 1.45 -3.92
N VAL A 117 9.96 0.51 -4.34
CA VAL A 117 10.59 0.53 -5.67
C VAL A 117 9.57 0.53 -6.81
N ALA A 118 8.43 -0.14 -6.64
CA ALA A 118 7.39 -0.22 -7.67
C ALA A 118 6.41 0.98 -7.67
N PHE A 119 6.34 1.74 -6.59
CA PHE A 119 5.39 2.84 -6.43
C PHE A 119 5.99 4.20 -6.85
N ASP A 120 7.30 4.36 -6.77
CA ASP A 120 8.06 5.51 -7.30
C ASP A 120 8.07 5.53 -8.84
#